data_AF-A0A0M0BMU6-F1
#
_entry.id   AF-A0A0M0BMU6-F1
#
_cell.length_a   1.000
_cell.length_b   1.000
_cell.length_c   1.000
_cell.angle_alpha   90.00
_cell.angle_beta   90.00
_cell.angle_gamma   90.00
#
_symmetry.space_group_name_H-M   'P 1'
#
loop_
_entity.id
_entity.type
_entity.pdbx_description
1 polymer ?
#
loop_
_entity_poly.entity_id
_entity_poly.type
_entity_poly.pdbx_seq_one_letter_code
_entity_poly.pdbx_strand_id
1 'polypeptide(L)' 'MSKYQCDCGGNIKEYNPNIRVCQKCKKIPNIDTLIDVLREMGVKEETLGNLKKDIHYTPV' A
#
# COMPACT_ATOMS: atom_id res chain seq x y z
N MET A 1 13.14 0.59 19.10
CA MET A 1 13.40 0.00 17.77
C MET A 1 12.68 0.86 16.74
N SER A 2 13.43 1.45 15.81
CA SER A 2 12.98 2.56 14.97
C SER A 2 11.84 2.16 14.05
N LYS A 3 10.76 2.94 14.16
CA LYS A 3 9.51 2.83 13.41
C LYS A 3 9.83 2.97 11.93
N TYR A 4 9.34 2.03 11.11
CA TYR A 4 9.43 2.09 9.65
C TYR A 4 9.12 3.52 9.17
N GLN A 5 10.11 4.18 8.57
CA GLN A 5 9.99 5.56 8.08
C GLN A 5 9.86 5.51 6.56
N CYS A 6 8.89 6.23 6.01
CA CYS A 6 8.67 6.33 4.58
C CYS A 6 9.65 7.34 3.97
N ASP A 7 9.97 7.18 2.68
CA ASP A 7 10.84 8.09 1.91
C ASP A 7 10.47 9.58 2.03
N CYS A 8 9.18 9.89 2.26
CA CYS A 8 8.69 11.26 2.45
C CYS A 8 8.92 11.83 3.88
N GLY A 9 9.68 11.09 4.71
CA GLY A 9 9.91 11.36 6.12
C GLY A 9 8.72 11.04 7.04
N GLY A 10 7.63 10.49 6.51
CA GLY A 10 6.42 10.15 7.28
C GLY A 10 6.53 8.82 8.01
N ASN A 11 5.88 8.71 9.16
CA ASN A 11 5.79 7.44 9.89
C ASN A 11 4.94 6.43 9.12
N ILE A 12 5.39 5.19 9.04
CA ILE A 12 4.61 4.07 8.50
C ILE A 12 3.83 3.42 9.63
N LYS A 13 2.54 3.21 9.40
CA LYS A 13 1.67 2.41 10.26
C LYS A 13 1.48 1.04 9.61
N GLU A 14 1.75 0.00 10.37
CA GLU A 14 1.43 -1.37 9.98
C GLU A 14 0.01 -1.67 10.46
N TYR A 15 -0.89 -2.01 9.52
CA TYR A 15 -2.27 -2.38 9.83
C TYR A 15 -2.42 -3.91 9.93
N ASN A 16 -1.59 -4.63 9.20
CA ASN A 16 -1.47 -6.08 9.16
C ASN A 16 -0.02 -6.39 8.72
N PRO A 17 0.59 -7.55 9.06
CA PRO A 17 1.89 -7.97 8.52
C PRO A 17 2.07 -7.74 7.01
N ASN A 18 0.98 -7.81 6.23
CA ASN A 18 1.00 -7.59 4.78
C ASN A 18 0.55 -6.19 4.33
N ILE A 19 0.25 -5.26 5.24
CA ILE A 19 -0.23 -3.91 4.89
C ILE A 19 0.49 -2.85 5.72
N ARG A 20 1.36 -2.09 5.04
CA ARG A 20 2.07 -0.95 5.59
C ARG A 20 1.62 0.30 4.86
N VAL A 21 1.29 1.36 5.60
CA VAL A 21 0.81 2.62 5.01
C VAL A 21 1.53 3.80 5.63
N CYS A 22 2.16 4.65 4.81
CA CYS A 22 2.70 5.92 5.26
C CYS A 22 1.56 6.83 5.71
N GLN A 23 1.61 7.31 6.95
CA GLN A 23 0.55 8.18 7.47
C GLN A 23 0.56 9.58 6.84
N LYS A 24 1.72 10.01 6.29
CA LYS A 24 1.93 11.33 5.67
C LYS A 24 1.51 11.35 4.19
N CYS A 25 2.16 10.58 3.33
CA CYS A 25 1.88 10.57 1.89
C CYS A 25 0.92 9.46 1.44
N LYS A 26 0.37 8.67 2.37
CA LYS A 26 -0.54 7.53 2.10
C LYS A 26 0.01 6.43 1.19
N LYS A 27 1.30 6.49 0.83
CA LYS A 27 2.01 5.44 0.08
C LYS A 27 1.98 4.11 0.83
N ILE A 28 1.70 3.04 0.11
CA ILE A 28 1.77 1.66 0.58
C ILE A 28 3.06 1.06 0.03
N PRO A 29 4.18 1.02 0.79
CA PRO A 29 5.47 0.56 0.27
C PRO A 29 5.47 -0.92 -0.15
N ASN A 30 4.57 -1.74 0.40
CA ASN A 30 4.43 -3.15 0.07
C ASN A 30 3.16 -3.42 -0.76
N ILE A 31 2.80 -2.49 -1.65
CA ILE A 31 1.59 -2.59 -2.47
C ILE A 31 1.59 -3.82 -3.38
N ASP A 32 2.73 -4.21 -3.96
CA ASP A 32 2.80 -5.39 -4.81
C ASP A 32 2.47 -6.67 -4.02
N THR A 33 2.97 -6.80 -2.78
CA THR A 33 2.60 -7.89 -1.87
C THR A 33 1.10 -7.90 -1.56
N LEU A 34 0.50 -6.72 -1.36
CA LEU A 34 -0.95 -6.62 -1.15
C LEU A 34 -1.73 -7.06 -2.40
N ILE A 35 -1.27 -6.69 -3.59
CA ILE A 35 -1.90 -7.10 -4.86
C ILE A 35 -1.82 -8.62 -5.03
N ASP A 36 -0.67 -9.25 -4.74
CA ASP A 36 -0.51 -10.69 -4.83
C ASP A 36 -1.43 -11.43 -3.85
N VAL A 37 -1.54 -10.96 -2.60
CA VAL A 37 -2.47 -11.54 -1.62
C VAL A 37 -3.92 -11.37 -2.06
N LEU A 38 -4.30 -10.21 -2.60
CA LEU A 38 -5.65 -9.99 -3.12
C LEU A 38 -5.95 -10.90 -4.33
N ARG A 39 -4.96 -11.13 -5.20
CA ARG A 39 -5.06 -12.08 -6.31
C ARG A 39 -5.26 -13.51 -5.81
N GLU A 40 -4.52 -13.94 -4.80
CA GLU A 40 -4.69 -15.26 -4.16
C GLU A 40 -6.07 -15.41 -3.50
N MET A 41 -6.63 -14.33 -2.95
CA MET A 41 -8.00 -14.30 -2.41
C MET A 41 -9.09 -14.30 -3.50
N GLY A 42 -8.72 -14.32 -4.79
CA GLY A 42 -9.66 -14.37 -5.90
C GLY A 42 -10.28 -13.02 -6.27
N VAL A 43 -9.66 -11.90 -5.88
CA VAL A 43 -10.09 -10.57 -6.33
C VAL A 43 -9.87 -10.47 -7.84
N LYS A 44 -10.86 -9.91 -8.55
CA LYS A 44 -10.81 -9.75 -10.00
C LYS A 44 -9.63 -8.87 -10.42
N GLU A 45 -8.93 -9.27 -11.48
CA GLU A 45 -7.80 -8.50 -12.05
C GLU A 45 -8.17 -7.05 -12.40
N GLU A 46 -9.41 -6.79 -12.82
CA GLU A 46 -9.91 -5.43 -13.06
C GLU A 46 -9.89 -4.58 -11.78
N THR A 47 -10.33 -5.15 -10.66
CA THR A 47 -10.32 -4.48 -9.35
C THR A 47 -8.90 -4.23 -8.88
N LEU A 48 -7.98 -5.19 -9.08
CA LEU A 48 -6.55 -5.02 -8.78
C LEU A 48 -5.91 -3.92 -9.65
N GLY A 49 -6.27 -3.89 -10.93
CA GLY A 49 -5.82 -2.87 -11.87
C GLY A 49 -6.29 -1.46 -11.50
N ASN A 50 -7.54 -1.32 -11.05
CA ASN A 50 -8.07 -0.05 -10.54
C ASN A 50 -7.39 0.34 -9.22
N LEU A 51 -7.17 -0.60 -8.30
CA LEU A 51 -6.44 -0.35 -7.05
C LEU A 51 -5.03 0.19 -7.32
N LYS A 52 -4.31 -0.41 -8.27
CA LYS A 52 -2.96 0.00 -8.65
C LYS A 52 -2.94 1.44 -9.21
N LYS A 53 -3.97 1.82 -9.96
CA LYS A 53 -4.14 3.18 -10.48
C LYS A 53 -4.51 4.18 -9.38
N ASP A 54 -5.45 3.83 -8.51
CA ASP A 54 -5.92 4.70 -7.42
C ASP A 54 -4.83 4.97 -6.38
N ILE A 55 -3.94 4.01 -6.13
CA ILE A 55 -2.83 4.18 -5.17
C ILE A 55 -1.69 5.01 -5.77
N HIS A 56 -1.59 5.08 -7.10
CA HIS A 56 -0.73 6.02 -7.80
C HIS A 56 -1.40 7.40 -8.01
N TYR A 57 -2.68 7.53 -7.66
CA TYR A 57 -3.36 8.81 -7.65
C TYR A 57 -2.91 9.59 -6.40
N THR A 58 -1.85 10.38 -6.55
CA THR A 58 -1.57 11.51 -5.67
C THR A 58 -2.40 12.70 -6.15
N PRO A 59 -3.57 13.01 -5.56
CA PRO A 59 -4.09 14.35 -5.67
C PRO A 59 -3.15 15.26 -4.87
N VAL A 60 -2.72 16.34 -5.53
CA VAL A 60 -2.04 17.50 -4.94
C VAL A 60 -2.76 18.03 -3.71
#